data_AF-A0A431MLA7-F1
#
_entry.id   AF-A0A431MLA7-F1
#
_cell.length_a   1.000
_cell.length_b   1.000
_cell.length_c   1.000
_cell.angle_alpha   90.00
_cell.angle_beta   90.00
_cell.angle_gamma   90.00
#
_symmetry.space_group_name_H-M   'P 1'
#
loop_
_entity.id
_entity.type
_entity.pdbx_description
1 polymer ?
#
loop_
_entity_poly.entity_id
_entity_poly.type
_entity_poly.pdbx_seq_one_letter_code
_entity_poly.pdbx_strand_id
1 'polypeptide(L)'
;MSTVEFNNMLLNNSEFLKPFAFTLTRDNESAKDLMQETLYRALANKDKYHVGTNIKAWMYTIMRNIFINNYRRKAKQQTIFDSTPNDFLLDNKQTMIANEAESNLRLKDIQKAIHNLPDIFRKPFILYFDGYKYHEIADALQEPLGTIKSRIHFARKLLKEQIGRQ
;
A
#
# COMPACT_ATOMS: atom_id res chain seq x y z
N MET A 1 -13.02 -21.80 4.23
CA MET A 1 -13.43 -21.25 2.92
C MET A 1 -12.85 -22.13 1.83
N SER A 2 -13.70 -22.66 0.96
CA SER A 2 -13.27 -23.49 -0.17
C SER A 2 -12.51 -22.66 -1.22
N THR A 3 -11.80 -23.33 -2.13
CA THR A 3 -11.12 -22.64 -3.25
C THR A 3 -12.11 -21.97 -4.19
N VAL A 4 -13.25 -22.61 -4.45
CA VAL A 4 -14.30 -22.05 -5.31
C VAL A 4 -14.91 -20.80 -4.70
N GLU A 5 -15.25 -20.85 -3.40
CA GLU A 5 -15.75 -19.67 -2.68
C GLU A 5 -14.76 -18.51 -2.73
N PHE A 6 -13.47 -18.78 -2.52
CA PHE A 6 -12.43 -17.74 -2.54
C PHE A 6 -12.29 -17.12 -3.93
N ASN A 7 -12.24 -17.93 -4.98
CA ASN A 7 -12.10 -17.44 -6.35
C ASN A 7 -13.29 -16.55 -6.74
N ASN A 8 -14.52 -16.96 -6.40
CA ASN A 8 -15.72 -16.15 -6.63
C ASN A 8 -15.68 -14.83 -5.86
N MET A 9 -15.29 -14.87 -4.58
CA MET A 9 -15.13 -13.66 -3.77
C MET A 9 -14.09 -12.70 -4.36
N LEU A 10 -12.97 -13.22 -4.85
CA LEU A 10 -11.91 -12.44 -5.47
C LEU A 10 -12.40 -11.75 -6.76
N LEU A 11 -13.00 -12.51 -7.68
CA LEU A 11 -13.49 -12.01 -8.96
C LEU A 11 -14.62 -10.99 -8.80
N ASN A 12 -15.58 -11.24 -7.90
CA ASN A 12 -16.67 -10.30 -7.63
C ASN A 12 -16.19 -8.96 -7.05
N ASN A 13 -14.95 -8.92 -6.56
CA ASN A 13 -14.34 -7.73 -6.00
C ASN A 13 -13.15 -7.24 -6.82
N SER A 14 -12.81 -7.76 -8.00
CA SER A 14 -11.61 -7.30 -8.71
C SER A 14 -11.78 -5.90 -9.32
N GLU A 15 -13.01 -5.54 -9.70
CA GLU A 15 -13.32 -4.33 -10.47
C GLU A 15 -12.99 -3.03 -9.73
N PHE A 16 -13.08 -2.99 -8.39
CA PHE A 16 -12.76 -1.76 -7.65
C PHE A 16 -11.28 -1.37 -7.81
N LEU A 17 -10.40 -2.29 -8.21
CA LEU A 17 -8.97 -2.02 -8.40
C LEU A 17 -8.66 -1.21 -9.66
N LYS A 18 -9.54 -1.21 -10.68
CA LYS A 18 -9.32 -0.54 -11.98
C LYS A 18 -8.83 0.91 -11.86
N PRO A 19 -9.55 1.80 -11.16
CA PRO A 19 -9.12 3.19 -11.04
C PRO A 19 -7.82 3.33 -10.27
N PHE A 20 -7.57 2.50 -9.25
CA PHE A 20 -6.29 2.53 -8.54
C PHE A 20 -5.12 2.10 -9.42
N ALA A 21 -5.31 1.05 -10.23
CA ALA A 21 -4.31 0.61 -11.19
C ALA A 21 -3.97 1.74 -12.17
N PHE A 22 -4.99 2.40 -12.72
CA PHE A 22 -4.81 3.54 -13.63
C PHE A 22 -4.13 4.74 -12.94
N THR A 23 -4.52 5.10 -11.72
CA THR A 23 -3.87 6.19 -10.97
C THR A 23 -2.39 5.93 -10.74
N LEU A 24 -2.03 4.67 -10.45
CA LEU A 24 -0.64 4.26 -10.22
C LEU A 24 0.18 4.26 -11.51
N THR A 25 -0.35 3.70 -12.60
CA THR A 25 0.41 3.50 -13.84
C THR A 25 0.33 4.65 -14.82
N ARG A 26 -0.76 5.43 -14.78
CA ARG A 26 -1.14 6.47 -15.77
C ARG A 26 -1.15 5.97 -17.22
N ASP A 27 -1.32 4.66 -17.40
CA ASP A 27 -1.35 3.97 -18.69
C ASP A 27 -2.30 2.78 -18.62
N ASN A 28 -3.12 2.61 -19.65
CA ASN A 28 -4.19 1.60 -19.69
C ASN A 28 -3.65 0.17 -19.79
N GLU A 29 -2.63 -0.07 -20.60
CA GLU A 29 -2.06 -1.42 -20.76
C GLU A 29 -1.31 -1.81 -19.49
N SER A 30 -0.47 -0.92 -18.96
CA SER A 30 0.20 -1.13 -17.68
C SER A 30 -0.78 -1.33 -16.52
N ALA A 31 -1.93 -0.65 -16.54
CA ALA A 31 -2.98 -0.84 -15.53
C ALA A 31 -3.59 -2.25 -15.60
N LYS A 32 -3.87 -2.75 -16.81
CA LYS A 32 -4.35 -4.13 -17.03
C LYS A 32 -3.33 -5.15 -16.53
N ASP A 33 -2.05 -4.96 -16.87
CA ASP A 33 -0.97 -5.84 -16.42
C ASP A 33 -0.86 -5.87 -14.89
N LEU A 34 -0.90 -4.70 -14.26
CA LEU A 34 -0.86 -4.58 -12.80
C LEU A 34 -2.06 -5.28 -12.14
N MET A 35 -3.25 -5.16 -12.72
CA MET A 35 -4.44 -5.87 -12.24
C MET A 35 -4.28 -7.39 -12.38
N GLN A 36 -3.84 -7.87 -13.54
CA GLN A 36 -3.65 -9.31 -13.78
C GLN A 36 -2.64 -9.90 -12.79
N GLU A 37 -1.48 -9.26 -12.62
CA GLU A 37 -0.47 -9.69 -11.67
C GLU A 37 -1.00 -9.67 -10.22
N THR A 38 -1.83 -8.68 -9.88
CA THR A 38 -2.49 -8.61 -8.56
C THR A 38 -3.38 -9.83 -8.31
N LEU A 39 -4.24 -10.17 -9.26
CA LEU A 39 -5.14 -11.32 -9.14
C LEU A 39 -4.36 -12.64 -9.12
N TYR A 40 -3.35 -12.77 -9.97
CA TYR A 40 -2.46 -13.93 -9.99
C TYR A 40 -1.80 -14.15 -8.63
N ARG A 41 -1.22 -13.10 -8.04
CA ARG A 41 -0.61 -13.19 -6.70
C ARG A 41 -1.61 -13.43 -5.59
N ALA A 42 -2.81 -12.87 -5.68
CA ALA A 42 -3.88 -13.11 -4.71
C ALA A 42 -4.29 -14.59 -4.73
N LEU A 43 -4.46 -15.19 -5.90
CA LEU A 43 -4.73 -16.63 -6.05
C LEU A 43 -3.57 -17.48 -5.50
N ALA A 44 -2.34 -17.17 -5.89
CA ALA A 44 -1.14 -17.89 -5.44
C ALA A 44 -0.88 -17.78 -3.92
N ASN A 45 -1.38 -16.73 -3.27
CA ASN A 45 -1.21 -16.49 -1.84
C ASN A 45 -2.54 -16.62 -1.06
N LYS A 46 -3.49 -17.41 -1.58
CA LYS A 46 -4.79 -17.65 -0.94
C LYS A 46 -4.65 -18.00 0.55
N ASP A 47 -3.68 -18.84 0.91
CA ASP A 47 -3.49 -19.30 2.30
C ASP A 47 -3.06 -18.17 3.27
N LYS A 48 -2.61 -17.03 2.74
CA LYS A 48 -2.28 -15.83 3.52
C LYS A 48 -3.49 -14.92 3.75
N TYR A 49 -4.62 -15.21 3.11
CA TYR A 49 -5.85 -14.47 3.34
C TYR A 49 -6.55 -14.98 4.60
N HIS A 50 -6.78 -14.06 5.55
CA HIS A 50 -7.56 -14.36 6.74
C HIS A 50 -9.05 -14.16 6.46
N VAL A 51 -9.81 -15.26 6.49
CA VAL A 51 -11.27 -15.24 6.28
C VAL A 51 -11.95 -14.28 7.26
N GLY A 52 -12.89 -13.48 6.76
CA GLY A 52 -13.59 -12.45 7.54
C GLY A 52 -12.90 -11.08 7.53
N THR A 53 -11.69 -10.97 6.96
CA THR A 53 -11.05 -9.67 6.73
C THR A 53 -11.46 -9.05 5.39
N ASN A 54 -11.27 -7.73 5.23
CA ASN A 54 -11.66 -7.02 4.01
C ASN A 54 -10.80 -7.45 2.79
N ILE A 55 -11.41 -8.21 1.88
CA ILE A 55 -10.74 -8.71 0.66
C ILE A 55 -10.27 -7.59 -0.27
N LYS A 56 -11.03 -6.47 -0.35
CA LYS A 56 -10.65 -5.30 -1.16
C LYS A 56 -9.36 -4.67 -0.62
N ALA A 57 -9.28 -4.45 0.68
CA ALA A 57 -8.07 -3.91 1.31
C ALA A 57 -6.85 -4.83 1.12
N TRP A 58 -7.06 -6.15 1.19
CA TRP A 58 -6.00 -7.13 0.95
C TRP A 58 -5.51 -7.11 -0.50
N MET A 59 -6.42 -7.12 -1.47
CA MET A 59 -6.07 -7.00 -2.90
C MET A 59 -5.35 -5.68 -3.22
N TYR A 60 -5.82 -4.56 -2.68
CA TYR A 60 -5.15 -3.27 -2.86
C TYR A 60 -3.73 -3.28 -2.29
N THR A 61 -3.52 -3.93 -1.14
CA THR A 61 -2.18 -4.09 -0.55
C THR A 61 -1.25 -4.87 -1.48
N ILE A 62 -1.75 -5.94 -2.11
CA ILE A 62 -0.98 -6.73 -3.08
C ILE A 62 -0.63 -5.86 -4.30
N MET A 63 -1.60 -5.17 -4.89
CA MET A 63 -1.40 -4.28 -6.05
C MET A 63 -0.35 -3.22 -5.78
N ARG A 64 -0.48 -2.51 -4.65
CA ARG A 64 0.45 -1.44 -4.25
C ARG A 64 1.87 -1.99 -4.07
N ASN A 65 2.01 -3.15 -3.45
CA ASN A 65 3.31 -3.79 -3.27
C ASN A 65 3.94 -4.20 -4.62
N ILE A 66 3.16 -4.73 -5.57
CA ILE A 66 3.65 -5.04 -6.92
C ILE A 66 4.17 -3.76 -7.59
N PHE A 67 3.35 -2.71 -7.58
CA PHE A 67 3.69 -1.43 -8.21
C PHE A 67 4.98 -0.83 -7.65
N ILE A 68 5.09 -0.70 -6.33
CA ILE A 68 6.28 -0.16 -5.65
C ILE A 68 7.53 -0.98 -5.99
N ASN A 69 7.43 -2.31 -5.98
CA ASN A 69 8.56 -3.17 -6.30
C ASN A 69 8.98 -3.03 -7.76
N ASN A 70 8.04 -2.96 -8.70
CA ASN A 70 8.32 -2.75 -10.12
C ASN A 70 8.95 -1.37 -10.37
N TYR A 71 8.43 -0.32 -9.73
CA TYR A 71 8.99 1.03 -9.80
C TYR A 71 10.44 1.06 -9.34
N ARG A 72 10.74 0.48 -8.17
CA ARG A 72 12.12 0.39 -7.62
C ARG A 72 13.06 -0.38 -8.55
N ARG A 73 12.59 -1.47 -9.16
CA ARG A 73 13.38 -2.24 -10.15
C ARG A 73 13.68 -1.39 -11.38
N LYS A 74 12.69 -0.68 -11.91
CA LYS A 74 12.86 0.21 -13.07
C LYS A 74 13.82 1.36 -12.77
N ALA A 75 13.69 2.01 -11.61
CA ALA A 75 14.59 3.08 -11.17
C ALA A 75 16.05 2.60 -11.07
N LYS A 76 16.28 1.41 -10.50
CA LYS A 76 17.61 0.78 -10.41
C LYS A 76 18.19 0.40 -11.79
N GLN A 77 17.35 0.00 -12.73
CA GLN A 77 17.77 -0.31 -14.10
C GLN A 77 18.09 0.96 -14.90
N GLN A 78 17.34 2.04 -14.69
CA GLN A 78 17.55 3.33 -15.35
C GLN A 78 18.81 4.04 -14.85
N THR A 79 19.19 3.90 -13.57
CA THR A 79 20.46 4.44 -13.05
C THR A 79 21.70 3.82 -13.70
N ILE A 80 21.56 2.70 -14.41
CA ILE A 80 22.64 2.06 -15.17
C ILE A 80 22.75 2.65 -16.59
N PHE A 81 21.71 3.31 -17.11
CA PHE A 81 21.63 3.75 -18.51
C PHE A 81 21.41 5.25 -18.73
N ASP A 82 20.83 6.02 -17.81
CA ASP A 82 20.74 7.48 -17.93
C ASP A 82 20.28 8.15 -16.61
N SER A 83 20.90 9.30 -16.28
CA SER A 83 20.60 10.09 -15.08
C SER A 83 19.56 11.18 -15.36
N THR A 84 18.35 10.81 -15.73
CA THR A 84 17.20 11.74 -15.74
C THR A 84 16.34 11.54 -14.49
N PRO A 85 16.07 12.59 -13.69
CA PRO A 85 15.19 12.49 -12.54
C PRO A 85 13.78 12.15 -13.00
N ASN A 86 13.31 10.94 -12.67
CA ASN A 86 11.98 10.51 -13.05
C ASN A 86 10.97 11.07 -12.04
N ASP A 87 10.30 12.15 -12.44
CA ASP A 87 9.36 12.97 -11.65
C ASP A 87 8.00 12.27 -11.41
N PHE A 88 8.02 10.95 -11.19
CA PHE A 88 6.89 10.21 -10.65
C PHE A 88 7.07 10.14 -9.14
N LEU A 89 7.05 11.31 -8.50
CA LEU A 89 6.63 11.37 -7.11
C LEU A 89 5.32 10.59 -7.02
N LEU A 90 5.30 9.58 -6.16
CA LEU A 90 4.08 8.98 -5.65
C LEU A 90 3.30 10.12 -4.99
N ASP A 91 2.59 10.92 -5.79
CA ASP A 91 1.61 11.87 -5.31
C ASP A 91 0.48 10.99 -4.77
N ASN A 92 0.67 10.53 -3.53
CA ASN A 92 -0.25 9.74 -2.73
C ASN A 92 -1.47 10.61 -2.34
N LYS A 93 -1.90 11.52 -3.22
CA LYS A 93 -3.23 12.13 -3.21
C LYS A 93 -4.24 11.04 -3.60
N GLN A 94 -4.46 10.20 -2.59
CA GLN A 94 -5.69 9.49 -2.26
C GLN A 94 -6.84 9.85 -3.22
N THR A 95 -7.15 8.93 -4.13
CA THR A 95 -8.35 9.06 -4.97
C THR A 95 -9.39 8.02 -4.55
N MET A 96 -10.56 8.58 -4.29
CA MET A 96 -11.84 8.06 -3.82
C MET A 96 -12.32 6.77 -4.51
N ILE A 97 -13.06 5.94 -3.76
CA ILE A 97 -14.37 5.39 -4.18
C ILE A 97 -15.29 5.23 -2.95
N ALA A 98 -16.51 5.78 -3.08
CA ALA A 98 -17.69 5.82 -2.20
C ALA A 98 -17.83 7.05 -1.27
N ASN A 99 -18.89 7.85 -1.50
CA ASN A 99 -19.30 9.10 -0.81
C ASN A 99 -18.19 10.15 -0.61
N GLU A 100 -18.07 11.09 -1.55
CA GLU A 100 -17.01 12.10 -1.61
C GLU A 100 -16.85 12.95 -0.34
N ALA A 101 -17.94 13.34 0.32
CA ALA A 101 -17.86 14.16 1.53
C ALA A 101 -17.35 13.35 2.74
N GLU A 102 -17.90 12.15 2.96
CA GLU A 102 -17.56 11.31 4.12
C GLU A 102 -16.18 10.67 3.97
N SER A 103 -15.82 10.23 2.76
CA SER A 103 -14.48 9.70 2.47
C SER A 103 -13.40 10.76 2.61
N ASN A 104 -13.64 11.99 2.16
CA ASN A 104 -12.67 13.09 2.34
C ASN A 104 -12.49 13.47 3.81
N LEU A 105 -13.56 13.42 4.62
CA LEU A 105 -13.49 13.67 6.06
C LEU A 105 -12.66 12.57 6.75
N ARG A 106 -12.99 11.29 6.52
CA ARG A 106 -12.24 10.15 7.06
C ARG A 106 -10.76 10.18 6.67
N LEU A 107 -10.47 10.63 5.45
CA LEU A 107 -9.12 10.76 4.94
C LEU A 107 -8.29 11.82 5.67
N LYS A 108 -8.90 12.99 5.91
CA LYS A 108 -8.31 14.07 6.72
C LYS A 108 -8.08 13.60 8.16
N ASP A 109 -8.99 12.82 8.71
CA ASP A 109 -8.85 12.26 10.05
C ASP A 109 -7.69 11.24 10.13
N ILE A 110 -7.52 10.39 9.12
CA ILE A 110 -6.37 9.48 9.01
C ILE A 110 -5.06 10.29 8.88
N GLN A 111 -5.01 11.29 8.02
CA GLN A 111 -3.85 12.16 7.85
C GLN A 111 -3.49 12.87 9.17
N LYS A 112 -4.50 13.38 9.88
CA LYS A 112 -4.35 14.03 11.18
C LYS A 112 -3.88 13.04 12.25
N ALA A 113 -4.41 11.82 12.28
CA ALA A 113 -3.97 10.77 13.19
C ALA A 113 -2.48 10.43 12.98
N ILE A 114 -2.04 10.30 11.72
CA ILE A 114 -0.62 10.11 11.38
C ILE A 114 0.22 11.31 11.84
N HIS A 115 -0.23 12.53 11.60
CA HIS A 115 0.45 13.74 12.07
C HIS A 115 0.45 13.88 13.60
N ASN A 116 -0.45 13.24 14.32
CA ASN A 116 -0.48 13.27 15.79
C ASN A 116 0.39 12.19 16.43
N LEU A 117 0.89 11.20 15.68
CA LEU A 117 1.82 10.21 16.21
C LEU A 117 3.13 10.89 16.63
N PRO A 118 3.76 10.49 17.75
CA PRO A 118 5.13 10.87 18.07
C PRO A 118 6.08 10.60 16.90
N ASP A 119 7.03 11.50 16.65
CA ASP A 119 7.99 11.41 15.53
C ASP A 119 8.74 10.07 15.47
N ILE A 120 9.05 9.50 16.64
CA ILE A 120 9.70 8.19 16.78
C ILE A 120 8.90 7.06 16.13
N PHE A 121 7.56 7.18 16.05
CA PHE A 121 6.67 6.22 15.39
C PHE A 121 6.29 6.69 13.99
N ARG A 122 6.08 8.00 13.82
CA ARG A 122 5.65 8.60 12.55
C ARG A 122 6.69 8.42 11.45
N LYS A 123 7.97 8.77 11.70
CA LYS A 123 9.02 8.74 10.67
C LYS A 123 9.26 7.34 10.10
N PRO A 124 9.47 6.28 10.93
CA PRO A 124 9.58 4.92 10.41
C PRO A 124 8.32 4.45 9.69
N PHE A 125 7.14 4.83 10.20
CA PHE A 125 5.86 4.45 9.61
C PHE A 125 5.65 5.07 8.23
N ILE A 126 5.97 6.35 8.03
CA ILE A 126 5.85 7.02 6.72
C ILE A 126 6.79 6.36 5.72
N LEU A 127 8.07 6.15 6.05
CA LEU A 127 9.00 5.47 5.15
C LEU A 127 8.55 4.05 4.81
N TYR A 128 8.07 3.30 5.80
CA TYR A 128 7.51 1.98 5.55
C TYR A 128 6.28 2.05 4.64
N PHE A 129 5.40 3.01 4.90
CA PHE A 129 4.23 3.25 4.07
C PHE A 129 4.66 3.59 2.64
N ASP A 130 5.66 4.42 2.42
CA ASP A 130 6.21 4.78 1.10
C ASP A 130 6.95 3.62 0.41
N GLY A 131 7.03 2.46 1.06
CA GLY A 131 7.50 1.21 0.46
C GLY A 131 8.95 0.85 0.78
N TYR A 132 9.61 1.61 1.68
CA TYR A 132 10.94 1.25 2.16
C TYR A 132 10.91 -0.04 2.96
N LYS A 133 11.92 -0.88 2.74
CA LYS A 133 12.12 -2.13 3.46
C LYS A 133 12.64 -1.82 4.86
N TYR A 134 12.36 -2.70 5.81
CA TYR A 134 12.78 -2.51 7.21
C TYR A 134 14.28 -2.21 7.39
N HIS A 135 15.17 -2.84 6.59
CA HIS A 135 16.60 -2.55 6.65
C HIS A 135 16.95 -1.18 6.05
N GLU A 136 16.34 -0.79 4.92
CA GLU A 136 16.55 0.54 4.33
C GLU A 136 16.14 1.66 5.30
N ILE A 137 15.06 1.44 6.06
CA ILE A 137 14.61 2.37 7.10
C ILE A 137 15.56 2.40 8.29
N ALA A 138 16.05 1.23 8.72
CA ALA A 138 17.04 1.12 9.79
C ALA A 138 18.33 1.87 9.45
N ASP A 139 18.81 1.72 8.22
CA ASP A 139 19.99 2.40 7.70
C ASP A 139 19.74 3.92 7.59
N ALA A 140 18.59 4.34 7.03
CA ALA A 140 18.25 5.74 6.84
C ALA A 140 18.06 6.51 8.16
N LEU A 141 17.52 5.86 9.19
CA LEU A 141 17.29 6.47 10.51
C LEU A 141 18.43 6.20 11.50
N GLN A 142 19.44 5.40 11.11
CA GLN A 142 20.54 4.94 11.95
C GLN A 142 20.06 4.27 13.26
N GLU A 143 19.08 3.39 13.14
CA GLU A 143 18.50 2.67 14.27
C GLU A 143 18.47 1.15 14.04
N PRO A 144 18.51 0.33 15.11
CA PRO A 144 18.46 -1.12 14.95
C PRO A 144 17.19 -1.62 14.25
N LEU A 145 17.33 -2.66 13.42
CA LEU A 145 16.22 -3.29 12.69
C LEU A 145 15.07 -3.72 13.60
N GLY A 146 15.38 -4.23 14.80
CA GLY A 146 14.38 -4.61 15.80
C GLY A 146 13.56 -3.41 16.29
N THR A 147 14.21 -2.25 16.47
CA THR A 147 13.58 -0.98 16.87
C THR A 147 12.66 -0.45 15.79
N ILE A 148 13.06 -0.53 14.52
CA ILE A 148 12.19 -0.13 13.40
C ILE A 148 10.94 -1.00 13.34
N LYS A 149 11.08 -2.33 13.46
CA LYS A 149 9.94 -3.27 13.48
C LYS A 149 8.97 -2.95 14.62
N SER A 150 9.49 -2.72 15.83
CA SER A 150 8.65 -2.41 16.99
C SER A 150 7.96 -1.05 16.83
N ARG A 151 8.68 -0.01 16.40
CA ARG A 151 8.10 1.34 16.17
C ARG A 151 6.99 1.34 15.12
N ILE A 152 7.16 0.64 14.01
CA ILE A 152 6.11 0.50 12.98
C ILE A 152 4.91 -0.27 13.52
N HIS A 153 5.15 -1.33 14.30
CA HIS A 153 4.07 -2.07 14.96
C HIS A 153 3.28 -1.18 15.92
N PHE A 154 3.96 -0.40 16.76
CA PHE A 154 3.32 0.54 17.69
C PHE A 154 2.58 1.65 16.95
N ALA A 155 3.14 2.22 15.88
CA ALA A 155 2.46 3.20 15.03
C ALA A 155 1.11 2.66 14.53
N ARG A 156 1.10 1.43 14.00
CA ARG A 156 -0.14 0.78 13.51
C ARG A 156 -1.17 0.59 14.62
N LYS A 157 -0.73 0.20 15.83
CA LYS A 157 -1.62 0.01 16.98
C LYS A 157 -2.26 1.34 17.41
N LEU A 158 -1.45 2.39 17.55
CA LEU A 158 -1.91 3.73 17.92
C LEU A 158 -2.90 4.30 16.89
N LEU A 159 -2.59 4.17 15.60
CA LEU A 159 -3.51 4.61 14.53
C LEU A 159 -4.83 3.85 14.58
N LYS A 160 -4.80 2.53 14.80
CA LYS A 160 -6.02 1.73 14.93
C LYS A 160 -6.89 2.19 16.11
N GLU A 161 -6.28 2.51 17.24
CA GLU A 161 -7.01 3.01 18.42
C GLU A 161 -7.60 4.41 18.20
N GLN A 162 -6.87 5.29 17.52
CA GLN A 162 -7.36 6.65 17.21
C GLN A 162 -8.51 6.64 16.19
N ILE A 163 -8.41 5.80 15.16
CA ILE A 163 -9.40 5.72 14.08
C ILE A 163 -10.60 4.84 14.48
N GLY A 164 -10.40 3.81 15.31
CA GLY A 164 -11.46 2.91 15.77
C GLY A 164 -12.33 3.45 16.92
N ARG A 165 -12.00 4.62 17.47
CA ARG A 165 -12.79 5.33 18.49
C ARG A 165 -13.81 6.32 17.89
N GLN A 166 -13.95 6.36 16.56
CA GLN A 166 -14.90 7.21 15.85
C GLN A 166 -15.98 6.38 15.17
#